data_AF-R5IV35-F1
#
_entry.id   AF-R5IV35-F1
#
_cell.length_a   1.000
_cell.length_b   1.000
_cell.length_c   1.000
_cell.angle_alpha   90.00
_cell.angle_beta   90.00
_cell.angle_gamma   90.00
#
_symmetry.space_group_name_H-M   'P 1'
#
loop_
_entity.id
_entity.type
_entity.pdbx_description
1 polymer ?
#
loop_
_entity_poly.entity_id
_entity_poly.type
_entity_poly.pdbx_seq_one_letter_code
_entity_poly.pdbx_strand_id
1 'polypeptide(L)' 'MYLKKLKDLRIDNDLYQKEIANILKITRQQYGLYESDKRDILIDLLIKLADFYHVSTDYILGRTNKKELDKETV' A
#
# COMPACT_ATOMS: atom_id res chain seq x y z
N MET A 1 10.74 10.24 -0.60
CA MET A 1 9.29 9.99 -0.61
C MET A 1 9.09 8.50 -0.44
N TYR A 2 8.66 8.06 0.75
CA TYR A 2 8.68 6.65 1.16
C TYR A 2 7.51 5.84 0.58
N LEU A 3 6.41 6.50 0.20
CA LEU A 3 5.17 5.84 -0.26
C LEU A 3 5.00 5.80 -1.79
N LYS A 4 6.08 5.99 -2.57
CA LYS A 4 6.03 5.90 -4.04
C LYS A 4 5.43 4.56 -4.52
N LYS A 5 5.71 3.48 -3.77
CA LYS A 5 5.22 2.12 -4.04
C LYS A 5 3.71 1.97 -3.91
N LEU A 6 3.01 2.78 -3.11
CA LEU A 6 1.54 2.70 -3.00
C LEU A 6 0.87 3.08 -4.31
N LYS A 7 1.33 4.18 -4.91
CA LYS A 7 0.82 4.64 -6.20
C LYS A 7 1.17 3.66 -7.31
N ASP A 8 2.40 3.16 -7.31
CA ASP A 8 2.87 2.17 -8.30
C ASP A 8 2.04 0.88 -8.20
N LEU A 9 1.88 0.30 -7.00
CA LEU A 9 1.06 -0.89 -6.77
C LEU A 9 -0.39 -0.69 -7.23
N ARG A 10 -0.97 0.47 -6.95
CA ARG A 10 -2.34 0.77 -7.37
C ARG A 10 -2.45 0.83 -8.89
N ILE A 11 -1.51 1.49 -9.57
CA ILE A 11 -1.51 1.61 -11.04
C ILE A 11 -1.23 0.25 -11.69
N ASP A 12 -0.29 -0.54 -11.16
CA ASP A 12 0.02 -1.90 -11.63
C ASP A 12 -1.20 -2.84 -11.58
N ASN A 13 -2.19 -2.53 -10.73
CA ASN A 13 -3.42 -3.30 -10.58
C ASN A 13 -4.64 -2.65 -11.27
N ASP A 14 -4.44 -1.59 -12.07
CA ASP A 14 -5.51 -0.85 -12.76
C ASP A 14 -6.60 -0.27 -11.83
N LEU A 15 -6.23 0.06 -10.58
CA LEU A 15 -7.16 0.55 -9.57
C LEU A 15 -7.18 2.09 -9.48
N TYR A 16 -8.34 2.65 -9.20
CA TYR A 16 -8.56 4.04 -8.83
C TYR A 16 -8.35 4.24 -7.32
N GLN A 17 -7.96 5.46 -6.93
CA GLN A 17 -7.81 5.81 -5.50
C GLN A 17 -9.09 5.54 -4.68
N LYS A 18 -10.28 5.68 -5.29
CA LYS A 18 -11.57 5.40 -4.64
C LYS A 18 -11.73 3.91 -4.28
N GLU A 19 -11.17 3.00 -5.06
CA GLU A 19 -11.30 1.56 -4.84
C GLU A 19 -10.46 1.10 -3.66
N ILE A 20 -9.22 1.58 -3.58
CA ILE A 20 -8.38 1.34 -2.40
C ILE A 20 -8.97 1.98 -1.15
N ALA A 21 -9.51 3.21 -1.27
CA ALA A 21 -10.17 3.85 -0.15
C ALA A 21 -11.38 3.04 0.36
N ASN A 22 -12.16 2.43 -0.53
CA ASN A 22 -13.27 1.54 -0.16
C ASN A 22 -12.78 0.28 0.57
N ILE A 23 -11.70 -0.36 0.08
CA ILE A 23 -11.07 -1.52 0.72
C ILE A 23 -10.63 -1.18 2.15
N LEU A 24 -10.02 0.00 2.31
CA LEU A 24 -9.51 0.48 3.59
C LEU A 24 -10.59 1.11 4.50
N LYS A 25 -11.82 1.29 3.99
CA LYS A 25 -12.92 2.00 4.67
C LYS A 25 -12.54 3.43 5.10
N ILE A 26 -11.87 4.16 4.21
CA ILE A 26 -11.47 5.56 4.39
C ILE A 26 -11.97 6.42 3.22
N THR A 27 -11.77 7.74 3.30
CA THR A 27 -12.10 8.62 2.18
C THR A 27 -11.07 8.55 1.06
N ARG A 28 -11.49 8.78 -0.19
CA ARG A 28 -10.58 8.86 -1.35
C ARG A 28 -9.50 9.92 -1.13
N GLN A 29 -9.86 11.05 -0.54
CA GLN A 29 -8.95 12.14 -0.21
C GLN A 29 -7.87 11.68 0.76
N GLN A 30 -8.25 10.95 1.82
CA GLN A 30 -7.30 10.42 2.80
C GLN A 30 -6.29 9.47 2.14
N TYR A 31 -6.75 8.57 1.27
CA TYR A 31 -5.84 7.70 0.53
C TYR A 31 -4.90 8.49 -0.40
N GLY A 32 -5.40 9.55 -1.06
CA GLY A 32 -4.57 10.44 -1.87
C GLY A 32 -3.49 11.19 -1.08
N LEU A 33 -3.73 11.49 0.21
CA LEU A 33 -2.71 12.07 1.09
C LEU A 33 -1.57 11.09 1.38
N TYR A 34 -1.87 9.78 1.48
CA TYR A 34 -0.85 8.75 1.61
C TYR A 34 0.01 8.65 0.36
N GLU A 35 -0.60 8.58 -0.83
CA GLU A 35 0.15 8.52 -2.10
C GLU A 35 1.00 9.77 -2.37
N SER A 36 0.67 10.90 -1.73
CA SER A 36 1.39 12.18 -1.88
C SER A 36 2.33 12.50 -0.73
N ASP A 37 2.53 11.57 0.22
CA ASP A 37 3.44 11.73 1.38
C ASP A 37 3.05 12.95 2.26
N LYS A 38 1.80 13.40 2.17
CA LYS A 38 1.25 14.52 2.95
C LYS A 38 0.69 14.07 4.30
N ARG A 39 0.58 12.76 4.51
CA ARG A 39 0.09 12.14 5.74
C ARG A 39 0.68 10.74 5.87
N ASP A 40 1.07 10.38 7.07
CA ASP A 40 1.51 9.02 7.38
C ASP A 40 0.33 8.04 7.36
N ILE A 41 0.59 6.83 6.86
CA ILE A 41 -0.35 5.73 6.89
C ILE A 41 -0.33 5.05 8.26
N LEU A 42 -1.52 4.72 8.78
CA LEU A 42 -1.64 3.94 10.02
C LEU A 42 -1.18 2.49 9.78
N ILE A 43 -0.56 1.89 10.79
CA ILE A 43 -0.01 0.53 10.72
C ILE A 43 -1.06 -0.48 10.25
N ASP A 44 -2.29 -0.43 10.79
CA ASP A 44 -3.37 -1.36 10.41
C ASP A 44 -3.77 -1.24 8.93
N LEU A 45 -3.67 -0.04 8.35
CA LEU A 45 -3.97 0.18 6.93
C LEU A 45 -2.82 -0.31 6.06
N LEU A 46 -1.57 -0.13 6.52
CA LEU A 46 -0.38 -0.63 5.85
C LEU A 46 -0.40 -2.17 5.75
N ILE A 47 -0.76 -2.85 6.85
CA ILE A 47 -0.90 -4.31 6.89
C ILE A 47 -1.99 -4.77 5.89
N LYS A 48 -3.16 -4.13 5.91
CA LYS A 48 -4.24 -4.45 4.95
C LYS A 48 -3.81 -4.29 3.49
N LEU A 49 -3.01 -3.28 3.18
CA LEU A 49 -2.48 -3.09 1.82
C LEU A 49 -1.45 -4.15 1.44
N ALA A 50 -0.58 -4.54 2.38
CA ALA A 50 0.37 -5.63 2.19
C ALA A 50 -0.37 -6.94 1.86
N ASP A 51 -1.39 -7.27 2.64
CA ASP A 51 -2.23 -8.46 2.42
C ASP A 51 -2.98 -8.39 1.08
N PHE A 52 -3.59 -7.23 0.77
CA PHE A 52 -4.35 -7.03 -0.46
C PHE A 52 -3.50 -7.17 -1.72
N TYR A 53 -2.28 -6.60 -1.72
CA TYR A 53 -1.38 -6.66 -2.85
C TYR A 53 -0.48 -7.90 -2.85
N HIS A 54 -0.59 -8.76 -1.83
CA HIS A 54 0.27 -9.94 -1.64
C HIS A 54 1.78 -9.60 -1.66
N VAL A 55 2.15 -8.53 -0.96
CA VAL A 55 3.54 -8.05 -0.82
C VAL A 55 3.87 -7.82 0.65
N SER A 56 5.14 -7.71 1.00
CA SER A 56 5.54 -7.33 2.36
C SER A 56 5.36 -5.83 2.64
N THR A 57 5.19 -5.46 3.91
CA THR A 57 5.22 -4.05 4.32
C THR A 57 6.55 -3.39 4.01
N ASP A 58 7.65 -4.14 4.08
CA ASP A 58 8.98 -3.66 3.70
C ASP A 58 9.06 -3.30 2.21
N TYR A 59 8.35 -4.01 1.34
CA TYR A 59 8.23 -3.64 -0.07
C TYR A 59 7.47 -2.32 -0.23
N ILE A 60 6.34 -2.15 0.46
CA ILE A 60 5.54 -0.92 0.42
C ILE A 60 6.34 0.29 0.95
N LEU A 61 7.12 0.09 2.02
CA LEU A 61 7.97 1.12 2.63
C LEU A 61 9.29 1.36 1.87
N GLY A 62 9.54 0.62 0.78
CA GLY A 62 10.74 0.77 -0.04
C GLY A 62 12.04 0.26 0.63
N ARG A 63 11.93 -0.58 1.67
CA ARG A 63 13.08 -1.21 2.34
C ARG A 63 13.63 -2.41 1.56
N THR A 64 12.82 -2.98 0.66
CA THR A 64 13.23 -4.03 -0.28
C THR A 64 12.64 -3.77 -1.66
N ASN A 65 13.33 -4.28 -2.70
CA ASN A 65 12.81 -4.32 -4.07
C ASN A 65 12.13 -5.65 -4.42
N LYS A 66 12.19 -6.64 -3.53
CA LYS A 66 11.53 -7.93 -3.71
C LYS A 66 10.04 -7.78 -3.36
N LYS A 67 9.15 -8.01 -4.34
CA LYS A 67 7.69 -8.04 -4.13
C LYS A 67 7.26 -9.27 -3.31
N GLU A 68 8.04 -10.35 -3.38
CA GLU A 68 7.68 -11.63 -2.79
C GLU A 68 7.64 -11.57 -1.26
N LEU A 69 6.54 -12.06 -0.69
CA LEU A 69 6.49 -12.48 0.70
C LEU A 69 7.49 -13.64 0.82
N ASP A 70 8.53 -13.48 1.64
CA ASP A 70 9.32 -14.63 2.07
C ASP A 70 8.34 -15.58 2.74
N LYS A 71 7.96 -16.65 2.04
CA LYS A 71 7.13 -17.71 2.60
C LYS A 71 7.99 -18.40 3.66
N GLU A 72 7.96 -17.90 4.89
CA GLU A 72 8.25 -18.77 6.02
C GLU A 72 7.19 -19.86 6.00
N THR A 73 7.65 -21.02 5.53
CA THR A 73 6.97 -22.29 5.64
C THR A 73 6.77 -22.52 7.13
N VAL A 74 5.50 -22.53 7.57
CA VAL A 74 5.09 -23.17 8.83
C VAL A 74 4.47 -24.50 8.47
#